data_AF-A0A2G9Z9R1-F1
#
_entry.id   AF-A0A2G9Z9R1-F1
#
_cell.length_a   1.000
_cell.length_b   1.000
_cell.length_c   1.000
_cell.angle_alpha   90.00
_cell.angle_beta   90.00
_cell.angle_gamma   90.00
#
_symmetry.space_group_name_H-M   'P 1'
#
loop_
_entity.id
_entity.type
_entity.pdbx_description
1 polymer ?
#
loop_
_entity_poly.entity_id
_entity_poly.type
_entity_poly.pdbx_seq_one_letter_code
_entity_poly.pdbx_strand_id
1 'polypeptide(L)'
;MGSETRQCQNCRYYQRLKQCNSFKLWKRNCQCAGKGSENPVYQNTVAHQHGTGRCPNKFETSYAPERKEIVYCESCYNAEVV
;
A
#
# COMPACT_ATOMS: atom_id res chain seq x y z
N MET A 1 -30.85 1.96 -27.32
CA MET A 1 -29.81 2.29 -26.32
C MET A 1 -30.50 2.54 -25.00
N GLY A 2 -30.17 1.80 -23.94
CA GLY A 2 -30.70 2.04 -22.60
C GLY A 2 -31.26 0.79 -21.91
N SER A 3 -30.45 0.16 -21.07
CA SER A 3 -30.90 -0.30 -19.75
C SER A 3 -29.67 -0.35 -18.85
N GLU A 4 -29.42 0.74 -18.14
CA GLU A 4 -28.47 0.77 -17.04
C GLU A 4 -29.08 -0.06 -15.92
N THR A 5 -28.70 -1.34 -15.89
CA THR A 5 -29.29 -2.34 -14.98
C THR A 5 -28.87 -2.01 -13.55
N ARG A 6 -29.82 -1.48 -12.77
CA ARG A 6 -29.67 -1.29 -11.32
C ARG A 6 -29.33 -2.65 -10.69
N GLN A 7 -28.07 -2.84 -10.34
CA GLN A 7 -27.62 -4.06 -9.67
C GLN A 7 -28.42 -4.32 -8.39
N CYS A 8 -28.72 -5.58 -8.13
CA CYS A 8 -29.42 -6.02 -6.92
C CYS A 8 -28.68 -5.59 -5.64
N GLN A 9 -29.38 -5.45 -4.51
CA GLN A 9 -28.74 -4.99 -3.26
C GLN A 9 -27.57 -5.90 -2.83
N ASN A 10 -27.72 -7.22 -2.95
CA ASN A 10 -26.65 -8.19 -2.66
C ASN A 10 -25.47 -8.05 -3.63
N CYS A 11 -25.76 -7.84 -4.91
CA CYS A 11 -24.77 -7.63 -5.96
C CYS A 11 -23.90 -6.39 -5.65
N ARG A 12 -24.55 -5.28 -5.27
CA ARG A 12 -23.88 -4.05 -4.82
C ARG A 12 -23.10 -4.24 -3.52
N TYR A 13 -23.61 -5.08 -2.61
CA TYR A 13 -22.91 -5.41 -1.37
C TYR A 13 -21.62 -6.19 -1.65
N TYR A 14 -21.67 -7.26 -2.44
CA TYR A 14 -20.48 -8.04 -2.79
C TYR A 14 -19.44 -7.24 -3.58
N GLN A 15 -19.86 -6.32 -4.46
CA GLN A 15 -18.92 -5.43 -5.14
C GLN A 15 -18.18 -4.50 -4.18
N ARG A 16 -18.89 -3.94 -3.18
CA ARG A 16 -18.26 -3.13 -2.13
C ARG A 16 -17.28 -3.96 -1.30
N LEU A 17 -17.62 -5.19 -0.94
CA LEU A 17 -16.71 -6.08 -0.21
C LEU A 17 -15.40 -6.36 -0.96
N LYS A 18 -15.42 -6.42 -2.30
CA LYS A 18 -14.20 -6.60 -3.11
C LYS A 18 -13.27 -5.37 -3.09
N GLN A 19 -13.80 -4.19 -2.81
CA GLN A 19 -13.04 -2.95 -2.68
C GLN A 19 -12.51 -2.74 -1.26
N CYS A 20 -13.06 -3.47 -0.27
CA CYS A 20 -12.55 -3.45 1.08
C CYS A 20 -11.18 -4.13 1.14
N ASN A 21 -10.32 -3.62 2.00
CA ASN A 21 -9.06 -4.28 2.33
C ASN A 21 -9.32 -5.63 2.99
N SER A 22 -8.38 -6.56 2.78
CA SER A 22 -8.42 -7.86 3.45
C SER A 22 -8.34 -7.66 4.97
N PHE A 23 -9.12 -8.43 5.74
CA PHE A 23 -9.06 -8.44 7.20
C PHE A 23 -7.81 -9.13 7.75
N LYS A 24 -7.12 -9.93 6.93
CA LYS A 24 -5.83 -10.51 7.31
C LYS A 24 -4.79 -9.41 7.34
N LEU A 25 -4.06 -9.30 8.44
CA LEU A 25 -2.92 -8.41 8.57
C LEU A 25 -1.63 -9.21 8.46
N TRP A 26 -0.64 -8.63 7.79
CA TRP A 26 0.67 -9.19 7.59
C TRP A 26 1.72 -8.26 8.21
N LYS A 27 2.67 -8.85 8.95
CA LYS A 27 3.84 -8.13 9.46
C LYS A 27 4.79 -7.84 8.30
N ARG A 28 5.13 -6.56 8.11
CA ARG A 28 6.04 -6.08 7.06
C ARG A 28 7.10 -5.16 7.66
N ASN A 29 8.20 -5.01 6.94
CA ASN A 29 9.19 -3.97 7.17
C ASN A 29 8.97 -2.84 6.14
N CYS A 30 9.37 -1.61 6.43
CA CYS A 30 9.34 -0.54 5.42
C CYS A 30 10.19 -0.94 4.22
N GLN A 31 9.59 -0.86 3.04
CA GLN A 31 10.27 -1.17 1.77
C GLN A 31 10.99 0.06 1.19
N CYS A 32 11.20 1.08 2.01
CA CYS A 32 12.01 2.23 1.69
C CYS A 32 13.50 1.87 1.88
N ALA A 33 14.27 1.87 0.79
CA ALA A 33 15.69 1.49 0.74
C ALA A 33 16.61 2.73 0.61
N GLY A 34 16.26 3.82 1.28
CA GLY A 34 17.02 5.07 1.25
C GLY A 34 16.74 5.90 0.00
N LYS A 35 17.55 5.73 -1.05
CA LYS A 35 17.41 6.50 -2.32
C LYS A 35 16.27 6.02 -3.22
N GLY A 36 15.74 4.82 -2.97
CA GLY A 36 14.62 4.27 -3.74
C GLY A 36 13.85 3.24 -2.93
N SER A 37 12.84 2.64 -3.55
CA SER A 37 12.17 1.48 -2.99
C SER A 37 13.04 0.22 -3.10
N GLU A 38 12.76 -0.76 -2.24
CA GLU A 38 13.42 -2.07 -2.22
C GLU A 38 13.29 -2.80 -3.55
N ASN A 39 12.13 -2.69 -4.19
CA ASN A 39 11.98 -3.02 -5.61
C ASN A 39 12.39 -1.78 -6.41
N PRO A 40 13.23 -1.85 -7.45
CA PRO A 40 13.75 -0.69 -8.18
C PRO A 40 12.71 0.02 -9.08
N VAL A 41 11.43 -0.02 -8.70
CA VAL A 41 10.29 0.51 -9.46
C VAL A 41 10.04 1.99 -9.15
N TYR A 42 10.31 2.44 -7.92
CA TYR A 42 10.09 3.82 -7.48
C TYR A 42 11.38 4.41 -6.89
N GLN A 43 11.65 5.67 -7.21
CA GLN A 43 12.77 6.44 -6.66
C GLN A 43 12.22 7.44 -5.65
N ASN A 44 12.82 7.46 -4.47
CA ASN A 44 12.37 8.33 -3.38
C ASN A 44 12.73 9.77 -3.73
N THR A 45 11.79 10.68 -3.55
CA THR A 45 11.96 12.10 -3.88
C THR A 45 12.70 12.84 -2.78
N VAL A 46 12.58 12.38 -1.53
CA VAL A 46 13.19 13.01 -0.36
C VAL A 46 14.07 12.05 0.43
N ALA A 47 15.04 12.62 1.15
CA ALA A 47 15.82 11.85 2.10
C ALA A 47 14.99 11.61 3.37
N HIS A 48 14.74 10.34 3.68
CA HIS A 48 14.06 9.97 4.92
C HIS A 48 14.99 10.11 6.15
N GLN A 49 14.43 10.07 7.35
CA GLN A 49 15.17 10.20 8.63
C GLN A 49 16.30 9.17 8.81
N HIS A 50 16.24 8.03 8.11
CA HIS A 50 17.24 6.96 8.16
C HIS A 50 18.34 7.10 7.08
N GLY A 51 18.37 8.22 6.35
CA GLY A 51 19.37 8.51 5.32
C GLY A 51 19.41 7.46 4.21
N THR A 52 20.59 6.94 3.91
CA THR A 52 20.80 5.92 2.87
C THR A 52 20.59 4.49 3.35
N GLY A 53 20.42 4.28 4.66
CA GLY A 53 20.21 2.95 5.23
C GLY A 53 18.81 2.39 4.95
N ARG A 54 18.62 1.08 5.17
CA ARG A 54 17.28 0.50 5.24
C ARG A 54 16.54 1.03 6.47
N CYS A 55 15.26 1.33 6.31
CA CYS A 55 14.44 1.77 7.42
C CYS A 55 14.17 0.62 8.41
N PRO A 56 14.37 0.84 9.72
CA PRO A 56 14.19 -0.21 10.74
C PRO A 56 12.71 -0.47 11.09
N ASN A 57 11.78 0.38 10.64
CA ASN A 57 10.39 0.32 11.04
C ASN A 57 9.67 -0.93 10.54
N LYS A 58 8.92 -1.55 11.44
CA LYS A 58 8.07 -2.72 11.19
C LYS A 58 6.64 -2.39 11.58
N PHE A 59 5.69 -2.84 10.78
CA PHE A 59 4.27 -2.55 10.98
C PHE A 59 3.41 -3.66 10.42
N GLU A 60 2.12 -3.60 10.72
CA GLU A 60 1.12 -4.51 10.20
C GLU A 60 0.31 -3.83 9.11
N THR A 61 0.02 -4.57 8.04
CA THR A 61 -0.70 -4.04 6.89
C THR A 61 -1.61 -5.09 6.28
N SER A 62 -2.68 -4.67 5.60
CA SER A 62 -3.57 -5.52 4.82
C SER A 62 -3.02 -5.86 3.42
N TYR A 63 -1.78 -5.49 3.13
CA TYR A 63 -1.12 -5.77 1.85
C TYR A 63 -0.32 -7.08 1.94
N ALA A 64 -0.84 -8.13 1.29
CA ALA A 64 -0.23 -9.45 1.29
C ALA A 64 1.18 -9.46 0.65
N PRO A 65 2.16 -10.20 1.17
CA PRO A 65 3.54 -10.31 0.65
C PRO A 65 3.65 -10.56 -0.85
N GLU A 66 2.67 -11.27 -1.41
CA GLU A 66 2.62 -11.67 -2.81
C GLU A 66 2.18 -10.52 -3.74
N ARG A 67 1.66 -9.42 -3.18
CA ARG A 67 1.29 -8.25 -3.97
C ARG A 67 2.52 -7.46 -4.41
N LYS A 68 2.44 -6.84 -5.59
CA LYS A 68 3.55 -6.10 -6.21
C LYS A 68 3.70 -4.67 -5.72
N GLU A 69 2.74 -4.15 -4.93
CA GLU A 69 2.83 -2.79 -4.41
C GLU A 69 3.98 -2.66 -3.38
N ILE A 70 4.55 -1.46 -3.33
CA ILE A 70 5.59 -1.09 -2.37
C ILE A 70 4.89 -0.49 -1.16
N VAL A 71 5.19 -1.00 0.04
CA VAL A 71 4.58 -0.53 1.28
C VAL A 71 5.62 0.19 2.14
N TYR A 72 5.39 1.47 2.40
CA TYR A 72 6.20 2.28 3.31
C TYR A 72 5.59 2.33 4.70
N CYS A 73 6.44 2.62 5.68
CA CYS A 73 5.94 3.01 6.99
C CYS A 73 5.37 4.44 6.92
N GLU A 74 4.50 4.77 7.86
CA GLU A 74 3.81 6.06 7.94
C GLU A 74 4.77 7.25 7.82
N SER A 75 5.87 7.26 8.57
CA SER A 75 6.81 8.39 8.56
C SER A 75 7.49 8.60 7.22
N CYS A 76 7.85 7.51 6.52
CA CYS A 76 8.48 7.59 5.21
C CYS A 76 7.48 7.97 4.12
N TYR A 77 6.24 7.46 4.21
CA TYR A 77 5.18 7.85 3.30
C TYR A 77 4.84 9.35 3.43
N ASN A 78 4.66 9.83 4.67
CA ASN A 78 4.36 11.24 4.94
C ASN A 78 5.47 12.18 4.47
N ALA A 79 6.75 11.75 4.49
CA ALA A 79 7.84 12.55 3.96
C ALA A 79 7.75 12.73 2.43
N GLU A 80 7.21 11.75 1.71
CA GLU A 80 7.15 11.73 0.23
C GLU A 80 5.93 12.45 -0.35
N VAL A 81 4.84 12.64 0.42
CA VAL A 81 3.57 13.18 -0.09
C VAL A 81 3.26 14.62 0.33
N VAL A 82 4.20 15.29 1.02
CA VAL A 82 4.07 16.67 1.52
C VAL A 82 4.61 17.69 0.53
#